data_AF-A0A3N9MZ92-F1
#
_entry.id   AF-A0A3N9MZ92-F1
#
_cell.length_a   1.000
_cell.length_b   1.000
_cell.length_c   1.000
_cell.angle_alpha   90.00
_cell.angle_beta   90.00
_cell.angle_gamma   90.00
#
_symmetry.space_group_name_H-M   'P 1'
#
loop_
_entity.id
_entity.type
_entity.pdbx_description
1 polymer ?
#
loop_
_entity_poly.entity_id
_entity_poly.type
_entity_poly.pdbx_seq_one_letter_code
_entity_poly.pdbx_strand_id
1 'polypeptide(L)'
;MKTDSPQKPAEKPRSKKESTLRGIPASPGISIGSVHLLQATEAEIQPRKIAPSEVKSELAHFETALASSRTAIERSREKATALAGIAVGKIF
;
A
#
# COMPACT_ATOMS: atom_id res chain seq x y z
N MET A 1 29.28 -17.48 -34.91
CA MET A 1 27.85 -17.59 -35.27
C MET A 1 27.46 -19.06 -35.06
N LYS A 2 26.58 -19.48 -34.16
CA LYS A 2 25.40 -18.88 -33.54
C LYS A 2 25.31 -19.37 -32.09
N THR A 3 24.95 -18.50 -31.17
CA THR A 3 24.61 -18.83 -29.77
C THR A 3 23.17 -19.33 -29.75
N ASP A 4 22.93 -20.60 -29.43
CA ASP A 4 21.60 -21.08 -29.08
C ASP A 4 21.26 -20.60 -27.66
N SER A 5 20.39 -19.60 -27.60
CA SER A 5 19.79 -19.14 -26.36
C SER A 5 18.79 -20.18 -25.85
N PRO A 6 18.79 -20.53 -24.55
CA PRO A 6 17.79 -21.43 -24.00
C PRO A 6 16.41 -20.75 -24.05
N GLN A 7 15.50 -21.33 -24.84
CA GLN A 7 14.11 -20.91 -24.96
C GLN A 7 13.40 -21.03 -23.61
N LYS A 8 12.86 -19.90 -23.15
CA LYS A 8 11.96 -19.78 -22.00
C LYS A 8 10.80 -20.78 -22.14
N PRO A 9 10.51 -21.64 -21.16
CA PRO A 9 9.44 -22.62 -21.29
C PRO A 9 8.11 -21.91 -21.57
N ALA A 10 7.44 -22.31 -22.66
CA ALA A 10 6.13 -21.83 -23.03
C ALA A 10 5.15 -22.07 -21.87
N GLU A 11 4.64 -20.97 -21.30
CA GLU A 11 3.64 -21.00 -20.24
C GLU A 11 2.35 -21.60 -20.80
N LYS A 12 2.02 -22.84 -20.40
CA LYS A 12 0.78 -23.51 -20.82
C LYS A 12 -0.41 -22.61 -20.49
N PRO A 13 -1.42 -22.47 -21.38
CA PRO A 13 -2.62 -21.71 -21.05
C PRO A 13 -3.28 -22.37 -19.85
N ARG A 14 -3.30 -21.67 -18.70
CA ARG A 14 -3.99 -22.14 -17.50
C ARG A 14 -5.46 -22.32 -17.91
N SER A 15 -5.95 -23.57 -17.93
CA SER A 15 -7.38 -23.79 -18.10
C SER A 15 -8.07 -23.04 -16.97
N LYS A 16 -9.05 -22.19 -17.31
CA LYS A 16 -9.83 -21.45 -16.31
C LYS A 16 -10.64 -22.46 -15.51
N LYS A 17 -10.06 -22.98 -14.44
CA LYS A 17 -10.79 -23.77 -13.45
C LYS A 17 -11.73 -22.82 -12.72
N GLU A 18 -13.00 -23.17 -12.70
CA GLU A 18 -13.96 -22.55 -11.80
C GLU A 18 -13.47 -22.73 -10.36
N SER A 19 -13.51 -21.66 -9.57
CA SER A 19 -13.12 -21.67 -8.17
C SER A 19 -14.22 -21.03 -7.34
N THR A 20 -14.72 -21.75 -6.34
CA THR A 20 -15.72 -21.24 -5.39
C THR A 20 -15.04 -20.69 -4.15
N LEU A 21 -15.25 -19.41 -3.85
CA LEU A 21 -14.81 -18.76 -2.60
C LEU A 21 -16.02 -18.60 -1.68
N ARG A 22 -15.87 -18.90 -0.38
CA ARG A 22 -16.92 -18.77 0.64
C ARG A 22 -16.45 -17.85 1.76
N GLY A 23 -17.36 -17.06 2.31
CA GLY A 23 -17.09 -16.14 3.42
C GLY A 23 -18.38 -15.77 4.16
N ILE A 24 -18.28 -14.82 5.09
CA ILE A 24 -19.43 -14.29 5.83
C ILE A 24 -20.01 -13.11 5.03
N PRO A 25 -21.30 -13.13 4.66
CA PRO A 25 -21.91 -12.03 3.90
C PRO A 25 -22.04 -10.78 4.78
N ALA A 26 -21.46 -9.66 4.34
CA ALA A 26 -21.56 -8.36 5.03
C ALA A 26 -22.71 -7.48 4.50
N SER A 27 -23.00 -7.55 3.20
CA SER A 27 -24.05 -6.78 2.54
C SER A 27 -24.55 -7.52 1.28
N PRO A 28 -25.85 -7.47 0.94
CA PRO A 28 -26.38 -8.10 -0.27
C PRO A 28 -25.99 -7.32 -1.55
N GLY A 29 -25.74 -8.04 -2.65
CA GLY A 29 -25.50 -7.45 -3.97
C GLY A 29 -24.66 -8.32 -4.91
N ILE A 30 -24.62 -7.94 -6.20
CA ILE A 30 -23.75 -8.55 -7.22
C ILE A 30 -22.92 -7.43 -7.85
N SER A 31 -21.61 -7.62 -7.93
CA SER A 31 -20.67 -6.66 -8.52
C SER A 31 -19.84 -7.32 -9.62
N ILE A 32 -19.62 -6.61 -10.73
CA ILE A 32 -18.78 -7.05 -11.85
C ILE A 32 -17.76 -5.94 -12.11
N GLY A 33 -16.47 -6.25 -12.04
CA GLY A 33 -15.41 -5.28 -12.26
C GLY A 33 -14.02 -5.82 -11.95
N SER A 34 -13.04 -4.94 -12.10
CA SER A 34 -11.66 -5.25 -11.74
C SER A 34 -11.48 -5.31 -10.22
N VAL A 35 -10.60 -6.19 -9.78
CA VAL A 35 -10.20 -6.28 -8.37
C VAL A 35 -9.05 -5.31 -8.12
N HIS A 36 -9.16 -4.51 -7.06
CA HIS A 36 -8.05 -3.73 -6.52
C HIS A 36 -7.45 -4.48 -5.32
N LEU A 37 -6.23 -5.00 -5.48
CA LEU A 37 -5.52 -5.71 -4.42
C LEU A 37 -4.64 -4.72 -3.64
N LEU A 38 -5.06 -4.37 -2.42
CA LEU A 38 -4.25 -3.58 -1.52
C LEU A 38 -3.31 -4.51 -0.74
N GLN A 39 -2.00 -4.39 -0.99
CA GLN A 39 -0.98 -5.11 -0.23
C GLN A 39 -0.37 -4.15 0.80
N ALA A 40 -0.43 -4.54 2.08
CA ALA A 40 0.26 -3.81 3.12
C ALA A 40 1.77 -4.00 2.94
N THR A 41 2.51 -2.91 2.81
CA THR A 41 3.96 -2.91 2.89
C THR A 41 4.35 -2.66 4.34
N GLU A 42 5.05 -3.61 4.94
CA GLU A 42 5.69 -3.39 6.23
C GLU A 42 6.92 -2.50 6.03
N ALA A 43 7.12 -1.52 6.91
CA ALA A 43 8.30 -0.68 6.85
C ALA A 43 9.51 -1.47 7.37
N GLU A 44 10.43 -1.82 6.49
CA GLU A 44 11.69 -2.43 6.88
C GLU A 44 12.61 -1.36 7.48
N ILE A 45 12.79 -1.39 8.81
CA ILE A 45 13.70 -0.47 9.50
C ILE A 45 15.10 -1.08 9.47
N GLN A 46 16.00 -0.46 8.69
CA GLN A 46 17.40 -0.87 8.65
C GLN A 46 18.21 -0.09 9.71
N PRO A 47 18.63 -0.71 10.82
CA PRO A 47 19.47 -0.03 11.80
C PRO A 47 20.83 0.26 11.17
N ARG A 48 21.22 1.54 11.16
CA ARG A 48 22.55 1.97 10.70
C ARG A 48 23.19 2.93 11.70
N LYS A 49 24.52 2.91 11.76
CA LYS A 49 25.28 3.96 12.45
C LYS A 49 25.43 5.15 11.51
N ILE A 50 25.37 6.34 12.08
CA ILE A 50 25.59 7.61 11.37
C ILE A 50 26.81 8.32 11.95
N ALA A 51 27.53 9.06 11.13
CA ALA A 51 28.60 9.92 11.58
C ALA A 51 28.03 11.13 12.35
N PRO A 52 28.78 11.72 13.31
CA PRO A 52 28.33 12.92 14.03
C PRO A 52 27.94 14.10 13.12
N SER A 53 28.57 14.20 11.94
CA SER A 53 28.26 15.21 10.93
C SER A 53 26.89 15.02 10.26
N GLU A 54 26.35 13.80 10.22
CA GLU A 54 25.05 13.46 9.60
C GLU A 54 23.87 13.70 10.55
N VAL A 55 24.11 13.92 11.84
CA VAL A 55 23.03 14.11 12.84
C VAL A 55 22.12 15.27 12.46
N LYS A 56 22.68 16.38 12.00
CA LYS A 56 21.90 17.56 11.60
C LYS A 56 21.00 17.28 10.39
N SER A 57 21.50 16.53 9.40
CA SER A 57 20.70 16.19 8.22
C SER A 57 19.59 15.19 8.54
N GLU A 58 19.86 14.22 9.42
CA GLU A 58 18.83 13.26 9.87
C GLU A 58 17.72 13.92 10.67
N LEU A 59 18.05 14.91 11.53
CA LEU A 59 17.05 15.71 12.23
C LEU A 59 16.16 16.49 11.25
N ALA A 60 16.75 17.17 10.28
CA ALA A 60 15.99 17.91 9.25
C ALA A 60 15.09 16.97 8.42
N HIS A 61 15.57 15.76 8.10
CA HIS A 61 14.78 14.75 7.41
C HIS A 61 13.58 14.30 8.26
N PHE A 62 13.80 14.05 9.54
CA PHE A 62 12.73 13.69 10.48
C PHE A 62 11.68 14.80 10.62
N GLU A 63 12.10 16.06 10.77
CA GLU A 63 11.19 17.20 10.84
C GLU A 63 10.33 17.33 9.58
N THR A 64 10.93 17.12 8.40
CA THR A 64 10.22 17.12 7.12
C THR A 64 9.19 15.99 7.05
N ALA A 65 9.54 14.80 7.53
CA ALA A 65 8.64 13.66 7.59
C ALA A 65 7.47 13.91 8.55
N LEU A 66 7.71 14.56 9.70
CA LEU A 66 6.65 14.94 10.64
C LEU A 66 5.68 15.96 10.03
N ALA A 67 6.20 17.00 9.36
CA ALA A 67 5.37 18.01 8.71
C ALA A 67 4.48 17.39 7.61
N SER A 68 5.05 16.46 6.83
CA SER A 68 4.34 15.72 5.80
C SER A 68 3.25 14.82 6.40
N SER A 69 3.57 14.11 7.47
CA SER A 69 2.64 13.21 8.18
C SER A 69 1.48 13.99 8.78
N ARG A 70 1.75 15.14 9.41
CA ARG A 70 0.70 16.04 9.93
C ARG A 70 -0.26 16.47 8.82
N THR A 71 0.28 16.89 7.68
CA THR A 71 -0.53 17.29 6.52
C THR A 71 -1.40 16.14 6.00
N ALA A 72 -0.86 14.91 5.96
CA ALA A 72 -1.59 13.73 5.52
C ALA A 72 -2.74 13.36 6.47
N ILE A 73 -2.52 13.49 7.78
CA ILE A 73 -3.54 13.23 8.81
C ILE A 73 -4.68 14.24 8.70
N GLU A 74 -4.38 15.54 8.61
CA GLU A 74 -5.42 16.58 8.47
C GLU A 74 -6.27 16.38 7.20
N ARG A 75 -5.64 16.06 6.07
CA ARG A 75 -6.38 15.73 4.83
C ARG A 75 -7.27 14.50 4.99
N SER A 76 -6.82 13.50 5.75
CA SER A 76 -7.61 12.30 6.02
C SER A 76 -8.80 12.61 6.91
N ARG A 77 -8.59 13.44 7.94
CA ARG A 77 -9.63 13.98 8.83
C ARG A 77 -10.68 14.77 8.06
N GLU A 78 -10.28 15.68 7.17
CA GLU A 78 -11.18 16.47 6.34
C GLU A 78 -12.04 15.58 5.43
N LYS A 79 -11.41 14.63 4.73
CA LYS A 79 -12.12 13.67 3.87
C LYS A 79 -13.09 12.80 4.66
N ALA A 80 -12.67 12.27 5.81
CA ALA A 80 -13.51 11.45 6.67
C ALA A 80 -14.72 12.24 7.19
N THR A 81 -14.51 13.50 7.59
CA THR A 81 -15.59 14.41 8.02
C THR A 81 -16.58 14.68 6.89
N ALA A 82 -16.10 14.93 5.67
CA ALA A 82 -16.96 15.19 4.51
C ALA A 82 -17.78 13.97 4.08
N LEU A 83 -17.19 12.76 4.15
CA LEU A 83 -17.84 11.53 3.70
C LEU A 83 -18.78 10.92 4.75
N ALA A 84 -18.42 10.99 6.03
CA ALA A 84 -19.08 10.23 7.09
C ALA A 84 -19.44 11.08 8.34
N GLY A 85 -19.25 12.39 8.28
CA GLY A 85 -19.64 13.33 9.32
C GLY A 85 -18.60 13.55 10.43
N ILE A 86 -18.89 14.53 11.30
CA ILE A 86 -17.97 15.06 12.32
C ILE A 86 -17.52 13.98 13.32
N ALA A 87 -18.39 13.02 13.67
CA ALA A 87 -18.06 11.97 14.61
C ALA A 87 -16.89 11.10 14.12
N VAL A 88 -16.89 10.72 12.84
CA VAL A 88 -15.80 9.93 12.24
C VAL A 88 -14.54 10.79 12.07
N GLY A 89 -14.71 12.06 11.70
CA GLY A 89 -13.59 13.00 11.59
C GLY A 89 -12.74 13.11 12.85
N LYS A 90 -13.34 13.02 14.05
CA LYS A 90 -12.64 13.13 15.34
C LYS A 90 -11.78 11.92 15.73
N ILE A 91 -11.80 10.83 14.95
CA ILE A 91 -10.93 9.66 15.17
C ILE A 91 -9.49 9.97 14.74
N PHE A 92 -9.34 10.87 13.77
CA PHE A 92 -8.07 11.34 13.21
C PHE A 92 -7.63 12.61 13.93
#